data_AF-A0A6C0HCW5-F1
#
_entry.id   AF-A0A6C0HCW5-F1
#
_cell.length_a   1.000
_cell.length_b   1.000
_cell.length_c   1.000
_cell.angle_alpha   90.00
_cell.angle_beta   90.00
_cell.angle_gamma   90.00
#
_symmetry.space_group_name_H-M   'P 1'
#
loop_
_entity.id
_entity.type
_entity.pdbx_description
1 polymer ?
#
loop_
_entity_poly.entity_id
_entity_poly.type
_entity_poly.pdbx_seq_one_letter_code
_entity_poly.pdbx_strand_id
1 'polypeptide(L)'
;MFTDLYLQTSDPKLSFSALFSPSIFTKIILSVVFHTIIYAAFCNMVSYIFFGKILSNSVNIRLVTCLVFIMFFGFFARFTHVKEIYKSYNYNLEKTRAHLDRLYIGWIFIS
;
A
#
# COMPACT_ATOMS: atom_id res chain seq x y z
N MET A 1 4.16 12.39 4.32
CA MET A 1 3.74 11.14 4.98
C MET A 1 3.75 9.95 4.03
N PHE A 2 2.82 9.86 3.07
CA PHE A 2 2.76 8.74 2.10
C PHE A 2 3.99 8.65 1.21
N THR A 3 4.46 9.79 0.68
CA THR A 3 5.71 9.86 -0.09
C THR A 3 6.91 9.42 0.74
N ASP A 4 7.00 9.82 2.01
CA ASP A 4 8.11 9.39 2.89
C ASP A 4 8.06 7.90 3.18
N LEU A 5 6.85 7.37 3.45
CA LEU A 5 6.64 5.93 3.62
C LEU A 5 7.00 5.18 2.33
N TYR A 6 6.60 5.70 1.17
CA TYR A 6 6.97 5.15 -0.14
C TYR A 6 8.48 5.13 -0.32
N LEU A 7 9.19 6.24 -0.05
CA LEU A 7 10.63 6.33 -0.25
C LEU A 7 11.39 5.41 0.71
N GLN A 8 10.95 5.32 1.97
CA GLN A 8 11.53 4.42 2.97
C GLN A 8 11.36 2.96 2.58
N THR A 9 10.20 2.59 2.04
CA THR A 9 9.84 1.20 1.72
C THR A 9 10.26 0.77 0.33
N SER A 10 10.64 1.73 -0.51
CA SER A 10 11.30 1.50 -1.80
C SER A 10 12.82 1.48 -1.69
N ASP A 11 13.40 1.68 -0.50
CA ASP A 11 14.83 1.48 -0.29
C ASP A 11 15.13 -0.02 -0.18
N PRO A 12 15.77 -0.63 -1.19
CA PRO A 12 16.06 -2.07 -1.16
C PRO A 12 17.07 -2.46 -0.08
N LYS A 13 17.81 -1.48 0.49
CA LYS A 13 18.77 -1.70 1.57
C LYS A 13 18.12 -1.75 2.95
N LEU A 14 16.85 -1.35 3.08
CA LEU A 14 16.15 -1.39 4.36
C LEU A 14 15.99 -2.84 4.82
N SER A 15 16.37 -3.15 6.07
CA SER A 15 16.17 -4.47 6.64
C SER A 15 14.69 -4.74 6.90
N PHE A 16 14.27 -6.01 6.87
CA PHE A 16 12.87 -6.35 7.16
C PHE A 16 12.49 -5.99 8.61
N SER A 17 13.42 -6.15 9.55
CA SER A 17 13.20 -5.77 10.96
C SER A 17 12.95 -4.27 11.14
N ALA A 18 13.52 -3.41 10.28
CA ALA A 18 13.29 -1.97 10.36
C ALA A 18 11.85 -1.58 10.05
N LEU A 19 11.07 -2.40 9.33
CA LEU A 19 9.64 -2.15 9.08
C LEU A 19 8.81 -2.16 10.37
N PHE A 20 9.26 -2.89 11.38
CA PHE A 20 8.62 -2.97 12.70
C PHE A 20 9.14 -1.90 13.67
N SER A 21 10.02 -1.00 13.20
CA SER A 21 10.37 0.17 14.01
C SER A 21 9.11 1.01 14.26
N PRO A 22 8.92 1.57 15.48
CA PRO A 22 7.70 2.30 15.81
C PRO A 22 7.38 3.44 14.83
N SER A 23 8.40 4.12 14.30
CA SER A 23 8.24 5.24 13.38
C SER A 23 7.75 4.82 11.98
N ILE A 24 8.21 3.67 11.47
CA ILE A 24 7.77 3.16 10.17
C ILE A 24 6.44 2.43 10.32
N PHE A 25 6.31 1.56 11.32
CA PHE A 25 5.11 0.77 11.53
C PHE A 25 3.86 1.62 11.76
N THR A 26 3.98 2.72 12.53
CA THR A 26 2.86 3.66 12.72
C THR A 26 2.42 4.28 11.40
N LYS A 27 3.37 4.66 10.53
CA LYS A 27 3.05 5.20 9.20
C LYS A 27 2.36 4.16 8.33
N ILE A 28 2.78 2.89 8.39
CA ILE A 28 2.12 1.78 7.68
C ILE A 28 0.66 1.66 8.11
N ILE A 29 0.40 1.59 9.42
CA ILE A 29 -0.96 1.47 9.94
C ILE A 29 -1.82 2.67 9.50
N LEU A 30 -1.30 3.89 9.64
CA LEU A 30 -2.01 5.10 9.20
C LEU A 30 -2.32 5.04 7.70
N SER A 31 -1.38 4.53 6.90
CA SER A 31 -1.55 4.34 5.46
C SER A 31 -2.67 3.37 5.13
N VAL A 32 -2.66 2.21 5.77
CA VAL A 32 -3.66 1.15 5.59
C VAL A 32 -5.05 1.66 5.97
N VAL A 33 -5.18 2.35 7.12
CA VAL A 33 -6.46 2.92 7.56
C VAL A 33 -6.97 3.96 6.57
N PHE A 34 -6.12 4.89 6.16
CA PHE A 34 -6.48 5.96 5.23
C PHE A 34 -7.00 5.41 3.89
N HIS A 35 -6.25 4.52 3.25
CA HIS A 35 -6.64 3.91 1.99
C HIS A 35 -7.89 3.03 2.14
N THR A 36 -8.02 2.30 3.25
CA THR A 36 -9.24 1.52 3.53
C THR A 36 -10.47 2.43 3.56
N ILE A 37 -10.39 3.58 4.23
CA ILE A 37 -11.50 4.55 4.29
C ILE A 37 -11.82 5.08 2.89
N ILE A 38 -10.81 5.49 2.13
CA ILE A 38 -11.00 6.01 0.76
C ILE A 38 -11.64 4.96 -0.15
N TYR A 39 -11.17 3.71 -0.10
CA TYR A 39 -11.70 2.64 -0.94
C TYR A 39 -13.10 2.21 -0.53
N ALA A 40 -13.38 2.13 0.77
CA ALA A 40 -14.74 1.90 1.24
C ALA A 40 -15.67 3.03 0.80
N ALA A 41 -15.24 4.29 0.90
CA ALA A 41 -16.02 5.45 0.43
C ALA A 41 -16.26 5.41 -1.08
N PHE A 42 -15.24 5.07 -1.87
CA PHE A 42 -15.35 4.91 -3.32
C PHE A 42 -16.35 3.82 -3.70
N CYS A 43 -16.29 2.65 -3.06
CA CYS A 43 -17.26 1.57 -3.29
C CYS A 43 -18.70 1.99 -2.92
N ASN A 44 -18.88 2.72 -1.82
CA ASN A 44 -20.21 3.22 -1.45
C ASN A 44 -20.71 4.29 -2.41
N MET A 45 -19.84 5.18 -2.91
CA MET A 45 -20.17 6.17 -3.93
C MET A 45 -20.62 5.49 -5.22
N VAL A 46 -19.88 4.48 -5.70
CA VAL A 46 -20.27 3.65 -6.85
C VAL A 46 -21.62 2.99 -6.59
N SER A 47 -21.81 2.35 -5.44
CA SER A 47 -23.10 1.74 -5.08
C SER A 47 -24.25 2.76 -5.12
N TYR A 48 -24.01 3.97 -4.62
CA TYR A 48 -25.00 5.04 -4.61
C TYR A 48 -25.34 5.50 -6.04
N ILE A 49 -24.36 5.70 -6.92
CA ILE A 49 -24.56 6.13 -8.30
C ILE A 49 -25.37 5.09 -9.10
N PHE A 50 -25.06 3.81 -8.97
CA PHE A 50 -25.68 2.76 -9.79
C PHE A 50 -26.97 2.17 -9.19
N PHE A 51 -27.12 2.16 -7.86
CA PHE A 51 -28.23 1.49 -7.17
C PHE A 51 -29.04 2.42 -6.26
N GLY A 52 -28.71 3.71 -6.18
CA GLY A 52 -29.42 4.71 -5.37
C GLY A 52 -29.28 4.52 -3.85
N LYS A 53 -28.39 3.64 -3.40
CA LYS A 53 -28.17 3.33 -1.98
C LYS A 53 -26.74 2.97 -1.67
N ILE A 54 -26.32 3.29 -0.45
CA ILE A 54 -25.06 2.82 0.11
C ILE A 54 -25.13 1.31 0.42
N LEU A 55 -23.96 0.69 0.59
CA LEU A 55 -23.90 -0.72 0.95
C LEU A 55 -24.47 -0.93 2.36
N SER A 56 -25.08 -2.10 2.61
CA SER A 56 -25.57 -2.44 3.94
C SER A 56 -24.40 -2.56 4.93
N ASN A 57 -24.66 -2.35 6.22
CA ASN A 57 -23.63 -2.43 7.26
C ASN A 57 -22.86 -3.76 7.22
N SER A 58 -23.55 -4.89 7.03
CA SER A 58 -22.90 -6.20 6.95
C SER A 58 -21.95 -6.31 5.76
N VAL A 59 -22.28 -5.72 4.62
CA VAL A 59 -21.41 -5.70 3.44
C VAL A 59 -20.24 -4.74 3.65
N ASN A 60 -20.50 -3.56 4.23
CA ASN A 60 -19.46 -2.58 4.54
C ASN A 60 -18.42 -3.13 5.53
N ILE A 61 -18.84 -3.85 6.57
CA ILE A 61 -17.91 -4.49 7.51
C ILE A 61 -17.01 -5.49 6.77
N ARG A 62 -17.60 -6.38 5.95
CA ARG A 62 -16.82 -7.36 5.17
C ARG A 62 -15.85 -6.67 4.21
N LEU A 63 -16.31 -5.63 3.51
CA LEU A 63 -15.49 -4.83 2.60
C LEU A 63 -14.30 -4.22 3.33
N VAL A 64 -14.53 -3.52 4.44
CA VAL A 64 -13.48 -2.90 5.25
C VAL A 64 -12.50 -3.95 5.76
N THR A 65 -12.98 -5.08 6.30
CA THR A 65 -12.11 -6.16 6.78
C THR A 65 -11.22 -6.70 5.65
N CYS A 66 -11.79 -6.98 4.47
CA CYS A 66 -11.02 -7.44 3.31
C CYS A 66 -9.98 -6.39 2.86
N LEU A 67 -10.38 -5.12 2.79
CA LEU A 67 -9.48 -4.02 2.41
C LEU A 67 -8.31 -3.90 3.38
N VAL A 68 -8.55 -3.93 4.70
CA VAL A 68 -7.46 -3.87 5.69
C VAL A 68 -6.43 -4.97 5.46
N PHE A 69 -6.87 -6.22 5.26
CA PHE A 69 -5.95 -7.33 4.99
C PHE A 69 -5.20 -7.17 3.67
N ILE A 70 -5.91 -6.85 2.59
CA ILE A 70 -5.29 -6.67 1.26
C ILE A 70 -4.25 -5.55 1.29
N MET A 71 -4.57 -4.42 1.91
CA MET A 71 -3.67 -3.27 2.02
C MET A 71 -2.45 -3.61 2.88
N PHE A 72 -2.66 -4.28 4.02
CA PHE A 72 -1.58 -4.69 4.90
C PHE A 72 -0.62 -5.67 4.21
N PHE A 73 -1.13 -6.73 3.57
CA PHE A 73 -0.30 -7.68 2.85
C PHE A 73 0.32 -7.10 1.57
N GLY A 74 -0.40 -6.23 0.86
CA GLY A 74 0.09 -5.52 -0.32
C GLY A 74 1.34 -4.70 -0.01
N PHE A 75 1.40 -4.10 1.17
CA PHE A 75 2.59 -3.40 1.65
C PHE A 75 3.81 -4.33 1.79
N PHE A 76 3.66 -5.52 2.39
CA PHE A 76 4.77 -6.46 2.51
C PHE A 76 5.19 -7.03 1.16
N ALA A 77 4.23 -7.36 0.29
CA ALA A 77 4.49 -7.83 -1.06
C ALA A 77 5.29 -6.79 -1.87
N ARG A 78 4.96 -5.50 -1.73
CA ARG A 78 5.74 -4.41 -2.30
C ARG A 78 7.18 -4.42 -1.81
N PHE A 79 7.38 -4.48 -0.50
CA PHE A 79 8.69 -4.45 0.10
C PHE A 79 9.58 -5.61 -0.37
N THR A 80 9.02 -6.82 -0.45
CA THR A 80 9.75 -7.99 -0.97
C THR A 80 10.05 -7.85 -2.46
N HIS A 81 9.10 -7.34 -3.25
CA HIS A 81 9.28 -7.13 -4.69
C HIS A 81 10.42 -6.13 -5.00
N VAL A 82 10.52 -5.03 -4.23
CA VAL A 82 11.64 -4.07 -4.34
C VAL A 82 13.00 -4.76 -4.15
N LYS A 83 13.09 -5.67 -3.18
CA LYS A 83 14.32 -6.43 -2.90
C LYS A 83 14.65 -7.42 -4.00
N GLU A 84 13.64 -8.08 -4.56
CA GLU A 84 13.82 -9.00 -5.69
C GLU A 84 14.31 -8.26 -6.94
N ILE A 85 13.74 -7.08 -7.26
CA ILE A 85 14.23 -6.21 -8.34
C ILE A 85 15.68 -5.79 -8.09
N TYR A 86 16.02 -5.41 -6.86
CA TYR A 86 17.39 -5.04 -6.52
C TYR A 86 18.37 -6.19 -6.72
N LYS A 87 17.98 -7.41 -6.31
CA LYS A 87 18.77 -8.62 -6.55
C LYS A 87 18.89 -8.94 -8.05
N SER A 88 17.80 -8.83 -8.82
CA SER A 88 17.81 -9.14 -10.26
C SER A 88 18.63 -8.15 -11.08
N TYR A 89 18.74 -6.90 -10.63
CA TYR A 89 19.64 -5.91 -11.22
C TYR A 89 21.07 -5.94 -10.66
N ASN A 90 21.50 -7.08 -10.09
CA ASN A 90 22.85 -7.26 -9.53
C ASN A 90 23.21 -6.16 -8.52
N TYR A 91 22.25 -5.78 -7.67
CA TYR A 91 22.41 -4.75 -6.66
C TYR A 91 22.70 -3.34 -7.22
N ASN A 92 22.31 -3.08 -8.48
CA ASN A 92 22.41 -1.75 -9.09
C ASN A 92 21.24 -0.85 -8.64
N LEU A 93 21.54 0.07 -7.72
CA LEU A 93 20.57 0.96 -7.11
C LEU A 93 19.92 1.95 -8.10
N GLU A 94 20.68 2.42 -9.08
CA GLU A 94 20.20 3.38 -10.07
C GLU A 94 19.16 2.74 -11.00
N LYS A 95 19.45 1.53 -11.49
CA LYS A 95 18.50 0.75 -12.31
C LYS A 95 17.25 0.38 -11.53
N THR A 96 17.39 -0.02 -10.26
CA THR A 96 16.25 -0.33 -9.39
C THR A 96 15.37 0.90 -9.18
N ARG A 97 15.94 2.07 -8.86
CA ARG A 97 15.16 3.31 -8.69
C ARG A 97 14.43 3.71 -9.96
N ALA A 98 15.14 3.75 -11.10
CA ALA A 98 14.54 4.08 -12.39
C ALA A 98 13.38 3.13 -12.77
N HIS A 99 13.45 1.86 -12.36
CA HIS A 99 12.34 0.92 -12.53
C HIS A 99 11.17 1.21 -11.58
N LEU A 100 11.43 1.42 -10.29
CA LEU A 100 10.39 1.66 -9.29
C LEU A 100 9.65 2.99 -9.51
N ASP A 101 10.36 4.02 -9.97
CA ASP A 101 9.80 5.34 -10.26
C ASP A 101 8.74 5.28 -11.37
N ARG A 102 8.90 4.38 -12.36
CA ARG A 102 7.89 4.17 -13.41
C ARG A 102 6.59 3.58 -12.88
N LEU A 103 6.66 2.88 -11.75
CA LEU A 103 5.51 2.24 -11.14
C LEU A 103 4.91 3.10 -10.01
N TYR A 104 5.53 4.25 -9.67
CA TYR A 104 5.20 5.12 -8.53
C TYR A 104 3.69 5.34 -8.32
N ILE A 105 2.96 5.64 -9.40
CA ILE A 105 1.51 5.92 -9.35
C ILE A 105 0.72 4.68 -8.93
N GLY A 106 1.02 3.49 -9.49
CA GLY A 106 0.33 2.26 -9.11
C GLY A 106 0.59 1.88 -7.65
N TRP A 107 1.78 2.18 -7.14
CA TRP A 107 2.12 1.87 -5.76
C TRP A 107 1.55 2.85 -4.74
N ILE A 108 1.39 4.15 -5.06
CA ILE A 108 0.74 5.11 -4.16
C ILE A 108 -0.69 4.68 -3.83
N PHE A 109 -1.42 4.16 -4.81
CA PHE A 109 -2.77 3.66 -4.55
C PHE A 109 -2.76 2.45 -3.59
N ILE A 110 -1.71 1.64 -3.61
CA ILE A 110 -1.61 0.44 -2.76
C ILE A 110 -0.96 0.74 -1.40
N SER A 111 -0.30 1.88 -1.22
CA SER A 111 0.45 2.22 0.00
C SER A 111 -0.06 3.45 0.71
#